data_AF-A0A3D3PSI8-F1
#
_entry.id   AF-A0A3D3PSI8-F1
#
_cell.length_a   1.000
_cell.length_b   1.000
_cell.length_c   1.000
_cell.angle_alpha   90.00
_cell.angle_beta   90.00
_cell.angle_gamma   90.00
#
_symmetry.space_group_name_H-M   'P 1'
#
loop_
_entity.id
_entity.type
_entity.pdbx_description
1 polymer ?
#
loop_
_entity_poly.entity_id
_entity_poly.type
_entity_poly.pdbx_seq_one_letter_code
_entity_poly.pdbx_strand_id
1 'polypeptide(L)'
;MDMVAGWMQPLFAGLLDMALAAAVGVAALRAAVSSAATSVRLASIARRACVLLGIGLAAYLCAGTVAMTETRIIDLPAALWRVLTQSHFGAMIWVAFAAWTMLMVATVSSTWQRRNGLFAVGLIGFALARAATGHAADQGFVSFSVLIHTAHVLATTAWAGSVGVCVLLTSDWCNWPLQQRTSLAHRLSEVTTLALLVVVSSGLFNVARLLERASNPWGSAYSWILLAKLGAVAIATGLGVRNRWYWLAQLDRDQVGGAKGFRLVLLCEALTLLVVLALAAKLGTTMPA
;
A
#
# COMPACT_ATOMS: atom_id res chain seq x y z
N MET A 1 -14.54 -4.49 -23.86
CA MET A 1 -14.83 -3.97 -22.51
C MET A 1 -14.15 -4.81 -21.43
N ASP A 2 -13.96 -6.11 -21.68
CA ASP A 2 -13.14 -7.04 -20.88
C ASP A 2 -11.71 -6.57 -20.61
N MET A 3 -11.10 -5.81 -21.53
CA MET A 3 -9.76 -5.25 -21.31
C MET A 3 -9.72 -4.19 -20.20
N VAL A 4 -10.77 -3.36 -20.08
CA VAL A 4 -10.80 -2.27 -19.10
C VAL A 4 -11.07 -2.81 -17.70
N ALA A 5 -12.14 -3.60 -17.54
CA ALA A 5 -12.49 -4.22 -16.26
C ALA A 5 -11.48 -5.31 -15.86
N GLY A 6 -11.01 -6.11 -16.83
CA GLY A 6 -10.12 -7.25 -16.57
C GLY A 6 -8.66 -6.88 -16.32
N TRP A 7 -8.16 -5.76 -16.87
CA TRP A 7 -6.73 -5.42 -16.80
C TRP A 7 -6.45 -3.99 -16.36
N MET A 8 -7.13 -2.99 -16.94
CA MET A 8 -6.82 -1.58 -16.64
C MET A 8 -7.22 -1.17 -15.22
N GLN A 9 -8.40 -1.58 -14.75
CA GLN A 9 -8.86 -1.27 -13.40
C GLN A 9 -7.97 -1.91 -12.31
N PRO A 10 -7.61 -3.22 -12.38
CA PRO A 10 -6.61 -3.79 -11.48
C PRO A 10 -5.25 -3.11 -11.56
N LEU A 11 -4.79 -2.74 -12.75
CA LEU A 11 -3.50 -2.06 -12.94
C LEU A 11 -3.48 -0.71 -12.20
N PHE A 12 -4.51 0.13 -12.37
CA PHE A 12 -4.58 1.42 -11.70
C PHE A 12 -4.83 1.31 -10.20
N ALA A 13 -5.59 0.29 -9.76
CA ALA A 13 -5.70 -0.05 -8.35
C ALA A 13 -4.33 -0.43 -7.76
N GLY A 14 -3.55 -1.24 -8.48
CA GLY A 14 -2.18 -1.58 -8.07
C GLY A 14 -1.26 -0.37 -8.01
N LEU A 15 -1.35 0.54 -9.00
CA LEU A 15 -0.59 1.80 -8.99
C LEU A 15 -0.94 2.67 -7.77
N LEU A 16 -2.23 2.80 -7.46
CA LEU A 16 -2.71 3.48 -6.26
C LEU A 16 -2.16 2.87 -4.98
N ASP A 17 -2.27 1.54 -4.85
CA ASP A 17 -1.84 0.83 -3.65
C ASP A 17 -0.32 0.91 -3.47
N MET A 18 0.46 0.87 -4.56
CA MET A 18 1.91 1.10 -4.56
C MET A 18 2.28 2.54 -4.15
N ALA A 19 1.59 3.54 -4.71
CA ALA A 19 1.84 4.94 -4.38
C ALA A 19 1.49 5.25 -2.93
N LEU A 20 0.38 4.70 -2.43
CA LEU A 20 -0.02 4.79 -1.03
C LEU A 20 1.01 4.10 -0.13
N ALA A 21 1.46 2.89 -0.49
CA ALA A 21 2.54 2.20 0.20
C ALA A 21 3.80 3.06 0.31
N ALA A 22 4.27 3.66 -0.79
CA ALA A 22 5.42 4.55 -0.74
C ALA A 22 5.21 5.74 0.22
N ALA A 23 4.03 6.36 0.23
CA ALA A 23 3.70 7.47 1.13
C ALA A 23 3.67 7.04 2.61
N VAL A 24 3.04 5.90 2.93
CA VAL A 24 3.02 5.32 4.28
C VAL A 24 4.42 4.90 4.73
N GLY A 25 5.20 4.29 3.85
CA GLY A 25 6.59 3.91 4.10
C GLY A 25 7.47 5.09 4.47
N VAL A 26 7.31 6.22 3.78
CA VAL A 26 7.98 7.47 4.14
C VAL A 26 7.59 7.93 5.56
N ALA A 27 6.30 7.93 5.90
CA ALA A 27 5.87 8.30 7.25
C ALA A 27 6.46 7.38 8.32
N ALA A 28 6.49 6.06 8.06
CA ALA A 28 6.95 5.06 9.02
C ALA A 28 8.47 5.15 9.32
N LEU A 29 9.28 5.43 8.29
CA LEU A 29 10.74 5.48 8.40
C LEU A 29 11.30 6.86 8.78
N ARG A 30 10.49 7.93 8.72
CA ARG A 30 10.94 9.31 8.94
C ARG A 30 11.69 9.50 10.25
N ALA A 31 11.24 8.84 11.32
CA ALA A 31 11.84 8.97 12.66
C ALA A 31 13.25 8.34 12.78
N ALA A 32 13.61 7.42 11.90
CA ALA A 32 14.92 6.76 11.93
C ALA A 32 15.97 7.42 11.03
N VAL A 33 15.57 8.44 10.28
CA VAL A 33 16.47 9.20 9.40
C VAL A 33 17.00 10.42 10.12
N SER A 34 18.31 10.47 10.34
CA SER A 34 19.00 11.58 11.03
C SER A 34 19.76 12.51 10.08
N SER A 35 20.20 12.02 8.92
CA SER A 35 20.95 12.82 7.95
C SER A 35 20.06 13.78 7.15
N ALA A 36 20.52 15.01 6.96
CA ALA A 36 19.84 16.01 6.13
C ALA A 36 19.67 15.53 4.68
N ALA A 37 20.69 14.89 4.10
CA ALA A 37 20.64 14.38 2.73
C ALA A 37 19.56 13.29 2.58
N THR A 38 19.52 12.33 3.52
CA THR A 38 18.51 11.27 3.53
C THR A 38 17.10 11.83 3.78
N SER A 39 16.98 12.88 4.60
CA SER A 39 15.71 13.58 4.84
C SER A 39 15.17 14.26 3.57
N VAL A 40 16.04 14.92 2.79
CA VAL A 40 15.68 15.52 1.50
C VAL A 40 15.25 14.45 0.49
N ARG A 41 16.00 13.33 0.41
CA ARG A 41 15.61 12.17 -0.43
C ARG A 41 14.23 11.64 -0.03
N LEU A 42 13.98 11.47 1.28
CA LEU A 42 12.70 10.99 1.80
C LEU A 42 11.54 11.93 1.47
N ALA A 43 11.73 13.24 1.59
CA ALA A 43 10.73 14.25 1.20
C ALA A 43 10.45 14.22 -0.31
N SER A 44 11.49 14.04 -1.14
CA SER A 44 11.34 13.88 -2.60
C SER A 44 10.54 12.61 -2.95
N ILE A 45 10.81 11.49 -2.29
CA ILE A 45 10.04 10.24 -2.44
C ILE A 45 8.58 10.48 -2.04
N ALA A 46 8.30 11.13 -0.90
CA ALA A 46 6.94 11.44 -0.47
C ALA A 46 6.18 12.26 -1.53
N ARG A 47 6.79 13.31 -2.07
CA ARG A 47 6.16 14.16 -3.09
C ARG A 47 5.88 13.37 -4.37
N ARG A 48 6.85 12.58 -4.85
CA ARG A 48 6.66 11.71 -6.03
C ARG A 48 5.55 10.69 -5.80
N ALA A 49 5.51 10.07 -4.62
CA ALA A 49 4.45 9.14 -4.24
C ALA A 49 3.08 9.83 -4.24
N CYS A 50 2.95 11.04 -3.68
CA CYS A 50 1.69 11.78 -3.68
C CYS A 50 1.24 12.21 -5.08
N VAL A 51 2.17 12.59 -5.97
CA VAL A 51 1.87 12.87 -7.38
C VAL A 51 1.38 11.61 -8.10
N LEU A 52 2.07 10.49 -7.93
CA LEU A 52 1.65 9.20 -8.50
C LEU A 52 0.31 8.75 -7.93
N LEU A 53 0.03 9.01 -6.65
CA LEU A 53 -1.25 8.71 -6.02
C LEU A 53 -2.39 9.51 -6.66
N GLY A 54 -2.17 10.79 -6.98
CA GLY A 54 -3.15 11.63 -7.67
C GLY A 54 -3.42 11.17 -9.10
N ILE A 55 -2.36 10.84 -9.85
CA ILE A 55 -2.48 10.27 -11.21
C ILE A 55 -3.22 8.94 -11.16
N GLY A 56 -2.86 8.06 -10.22
CA GLY A 56 -3.51 6.78 -10.00
C GLY A 56 -4.98 6.93 -9.64
N LEU A 57 -5.34 7.92 -8.80
CA LEU A 57 -6.72 8.17 -8.41
C LEU A 57 -7.58 8.59 -9.60
N ALA A 58 -7.08 9.51 -10.43
CA ALA A 58 -7.76 9.92 -11.65
C ALA A 58 -7.93 8.76 -12.64
N ALA A 59 -6.87 7.96 -12.85
CA ALA A 59 -6.92 6.81 -13.74
C ALA A 59 -7.87 5.71 -13.23
N TYR A 60 -7.86 5.44 -11.93
CA TYR A 60 -8.75 4.47 -11.29
C TYR A 60 -10.21 4.91 -11.33
N LEU A 61 -10.50 6.21 -11.13
CA LEU A 61 -11.84 6.77 -11.33
C LEU A 61 -12.31 6.53 -12.77
N CYS A 62 -11.51 6.89 -13.78
CA CYS A 62 -11.87 6.67 -15.18
C CYS A 62 -12.13 5.20 -15.50
N ALA A 63 -11.22 4.30 -15.09
CA ALA A 63 -11.39 2.87 -15.34
C ALA A 63 -12.58 2.27 -14.58
N GLY A 64 -12.79 2.69 -13.33
CA GLY A 64 -13.94 2.28 -12.52
C GLY A 64 -15.26 2.75 -13.11
N THR A 65 -15.34 4.00 -13.59
CA THR A 65 -16.53 4.52 -14.28
C THR A 65 -16.85 3.71 -15.53
N VAL A 66 -15.87 3.43 -16.39
CA VAL A 66 -16.09 2.60 -17.58
C VAL A 66 -16.53 1.19 -17.19
N ALA A 67 -15.93 0.59 -16.17
CA ALA A 67 -16.31 -0.75 -15.69
C ALA A 67 -17.73 -0.80 -15.10
N MET A 68 -18.19 0.25 -14.42
CA MET A 68 -19.52 0.30 -13.79
C MET A 68 -20.65 0.68 -14.74
N THR A 69 -20.35 1.46 -15.79
CA THR A 69 -21.38 2.04 -16.66
C THR A 69 -21.35 1.52 -18.09
N GLU A 70 -20.33 0.73 -18.44
CA GLU A 70 -20.09 0.21 -19.79
C GLU A 70 -20.02 1.31 -20.87
N THR A 71 -19.67 2.53 -20.47
CA THR A 71 -19.68 3.69 -21.37
C THR A 71 -18.48 3.73 -22.29
N ARG A 72 -18.68 4.22 -23.51
CA ARG A 72 -17.59 4.53 -24.46
C ARG A 72 -16.81 5.76 -23.99
N ILE A 73 -15.56 5.89 -24.47
CA ILE A 73 -14.65 7.00 -24.11
C ILE A 73 -15.27 8.38 -24.41
N ILE A 74 -16.03 8.51 -25.51
CA ILE A 74 -16.68 9.77 -25.89
C ILE A 74 -17.77 10.21 -24.88
N ASP A 75 -18.43 9.24 -24.25
CA ASP A 75 -19.51 9.47 -23.29
C ASP A 75 -18.98 9.56 -21.84
N LEU A 76 -17.67 9.38 -21.65
CA LEU A 76 -17.00 9.30 -20.34
C LEU A 76 -17.22 10.53 -19.46
N PRO A 77 -17.20 11.80 -19.95
CA PRO A 77 -17.42 12.96 -19.08
C PRO A 77 -18.80 12.96 -18.40
N ALA A 78 -19.85 12.63 -19.14
CA ALA A 78 -21.20 12.54 -18.60
C ALA A 78 -21.36 11.35 -17.64
N ALA A 79 -20.69 10.24 -17.93
CA ALA A 79 -20.63 9.07 -17.06
C ALA A 79 -19.90 9.36 -15.75
N LEU A 80 -18.75 10.04 -15.83
CA LEU A 80 -17.96 10.47 -14.67
C LEU A 80 -18.80 11.36 -13.75
N TRP A 81 -19.51 12.34 -14.31
CA TRP A 81 -20.38 13.20 -13.52
C TRP A 81 -21.45 12.41 -12.77
N ARG A 82 -22.12 11.49 -13.46
CA ARG A 82 -23.13 10.60 -12.84
C ARG A 82 -22.52 9.75 -11.74
N VAL A 83 -21.39 9.08 -12.00
CA VAL A 83 -20.72 8.23 -11.00
C VAL A 83 -20.28 9.06 -9.79
N LEU A 84 -19.69 10.23 -10.00
CA LEU A 84 -19.21 11.09 -8.91
C LEU A 84 -20.33 11.64 -8.02
N THR A 85 -21.51 11.89 -8.58
CA THR A 85 -22.62 12.56 -7.86
C THR A 85 -23.70 11.61 -7.37
N GLN A 86 -23.90 10.46 -8.04
CA GLN A 86 -25.03 9.56 -7.79
C GLN A 86 -24.61 8.16 -7.33
N SER A 87 -23.32 7.90 -7.10
CA SER A 87 -22.87 6.58 -6.64
C SER A 87 -22.12 6.63 -5.32
N HIS A 88 -22.25 5.54 -4.57
CA HIS A 88 -21.45 5.25 -3.39
C HIS A 88 -19.94 5.27 -3.67
N PHE A 89 -19.53 4.76 -4.83
CA PHE A 89 -18.15 4.84 -5.30
C PHE A 89 -17.69 6.29 -5.44
N GLY A 90 -18.49 7.15 -6.07
CA GLY A 90 -18.21 8.58 -6.25
C GLY A 90 -18.01 9.33 -4.92
N ALA A 91 -18.84 9.06 -3.92
CA ALA A 91 -18.68 9.63 -2.58
C ALA A 91 -17.30 9.28 -1.97
N MET A 92 -16.85 8.03 -2.09
CA MET A 92 -15.52 7.64 -1.59
C MET A 92 -14.38 8.21 -2.43
N ILE A 93 -14.58 8.45 -3.73
CA ILE A 93 -13.60 9.17 -4.56
C ILE A 93 -13.44 10.62 -4.09
N TRP A 94 -14.50 11.30 -3.65
CA TRP A 94 -14.38 12.63 -3.04
C TRP A 94 -13.59 12.60 -1.73
N VAL A 95 -13.81 11.60 -0.88
CA VAL A 95 -13.02 11.40 0.35
C VAL A 95 -11.55 11.15 0.00
N ALA A 96 -11.27 10.30 -0.98
CA ALA A 96 -9.91 10.02 -1.45
C ALA A 96 -9.24 11.29 -2.02
N PHE A 97 -9.99 12.11 -2.77
CA PHE A 97 -9.50 13.37 -3.32
C PHE A 97 -9.17 14.38 -2.22
N ALA A 98 -10.04 14.55 -1.22
CA ALA A 98 -9.77 15.41 -0.07
C ALA A 98 -8.55 14.91 0.72
N ALA A 99 -8.43 13.60 0.95
CA ALA A 99 -7.26 13.02 1.61
C ALA A 99 -5.97 13.24 0.79
N TRP A 100 -6.03 13.10 -0.53
CA TRP A 100 -4.91 13.38 -1.43
C TRP A 100 -4.48 14.85 -1.41
N THR A 101 -5.41 15.80 -1.39
CA THR A 101 -5.04 17.23 -1.28
C THR A 101 -4.34 17.52 0.04
N MET A 102 -4.79 16.93 1.16
CA MET A 102 -4.11 17.03 2.46
C MET A 102 -2.68 16.50 2.38
N LEU A 103 -2.46 15.36 1.72
CA LEU A 103 -1.12 14.79 1.49
C LEU A 103 -0.24 15.73 0.67
N MET A 104 -0.75 16.24 -0.45
CA MET A 104 -0.01 17.17 -1.32
C MET A 104 0.39 18.44 -0.57
N VAL A 105 -0.55 19.09 0.12
CA VAL A 105 -0.28 20.29 0.94
C VAL A 105 0.79 19.97 1.99
N ALA A 106 0.68 18.86 2.70
CA ALA A 106 1.65 18.46 3.72
C ALA A 106 3.07 18.23 3.14
N THR A 107 3.21 17.84 1.87
CA THR A 107 4.52 17.66 1.23
C THR A 107 5.14 18.95 0.69
N VAL A 108 4.34 19.97 0.38
CA VAL A 108 4.82 21.26 -0.16
C VAL A 108 5.09 22.27 0.95
N SER A 109 4.31 22.25 2.03
CA SER A 109 4.40 23.21 3.13
C SER A 109 5.50 22.85 4.14
N SER A 110 6.78 23.08 3.78
CA SER A 110 7.92 22.72 4.62
C SER A 110 7.95 23.44 5.98
N THR A 111 7.40 24.65 6.07
CA THR A 111 7.42 25.49 7.28
C THR A 111 6.26 25.23 8.24
N TRP A 112 5.30 24.37 7.88
CA TRP A 112 4.08 24.21 8.68
C TRP A 112 4.25 23.18 9.80
N GLN A 113 4.12 23.64 11.05
CA GLN A 113 4.25 22.82 12.27
C GLN A 113 3.35 21.55 12.25
N ARG A 114 2.13 21.67 11.70
CA ARG A 114 1.12 20.59 11.68
C ARG A 114 1.21 19.68 10.46
N ARG A 115 2.19 19.86 9.56
CA ARG A 115 2.30 19.09 8.30
C ARG A 115 2.32 17.58 8.52
N ASN A 116 2.97 17.11 9.60
CA ASN A 116 3.06 15.67 9.89
C ASN A 116 1.71 15.09 10.29
N GLY A 117 0.95 15.82 11.11
CA GLY A 117 -0.42 15.44 11.49
C GLY A 117 -1.34 15.46 10.27
N LEU A 118 -1.24 16.48 9.42
CA LEU A 118 -2.01 16.57 8.18
C LEU A 118 -1.70 15.40 7.24
N PHE A 119 -0.41 15.05 7.08
CA PHE A 119 0.01 13.92 6.27
C PHE A 119 -0.57 12.60 6.82
N ALA A 120 -0.50 12.38 8.13
CA ALA A 120 -1.05 11.18 8.76
C ALA A 120 -2.57 11.07 8.56
N VAL A 121 -3.32 12.16 8.77
CA VAL A 121 -4.77 12.19 8.53
C VAL A 121 -5.07 11.92 7.05
N GLY A 122 -4.30 12.49 6.12
CA GLY A 122 -4.42 12.21 4.69
C GLY A 122 -4.19 10.73 4.36
N LEU A 123 -3.18 10.07 4.96
CA LEU A 123 -2.94 8.63 4.75
C LEU A 123 -4.11 7.78 5.25
N ILE A 124 -4.63 8.08 6.45
CA ILE A 124 -5.76 7.36 7.05
C ILE A 124 -7.02 7.57 6.20
N GLY A 125 -7.32 8.81 5.82
CA GLY A 125 -8.49 9.14 5.00
C GLY A 125 -8.44 8.46 3.62
N PHE A 126 -7.26 8.40 3.00
CA PHE A 126 -7.10 7.72 1.72
C PHE A 126 -7.25 6.20 1.84
N ALA A 127 -6.68 5.60 2.89
CA ALA A 127 -6.84 4.17 3.16
C ALA A 127 -8.30 3.81 3.47
N LEU A 128 -9.00 4.67 4.22
CA LEU A 128 -10.43 4.52 4.50
C LEU A 128 -11.25 4.55 3.21
N ALA A 129 -11.01 5.55 2.35
CA ALA A 129 -11.69 5.64 1.07
C ALA A 129 -11.41 4.39 0.21
N ARG A 130 -10.16 3.91 0.16
CA ARG A 130 -9.80 2.69 -0.57
C ARG A 130 -10.47 1.43 0.00
N ALA A 131 -10.58 1.31 1.32
CA ALA A 131 -11.29 0.21 1.95
C ALA A 131 -12.79 0.25 1.64
N ALA A 132 -13.37 1.45 1.65
CA ALA A 132 -14.79 1.69 1.43
C ALA A 132 -15.21 1.68 -0.05
N THR A 133 -14.27 1.69 -1.02
CA THR A 133 -14.58 1.41 -2.44
C THR A 133 -14.61 -0.08 -2.77
N GLY A 134 -14.19 -0.97 -1.84
CA GLY A 134 -14.23 -2.42 -2.02
C GLY A 134 -15.42 -3.09 -1.33
N HIS A 135 -15.49 -4.42 -1.44
CA HIS A 135 -16.54 -5.28 -0.83
C HIS A 135 -16.70 -5.14 0.68
N ALA A 136 -15.74 -4.49 1.38
CA ALA A 136 -15.89 -4.20 2.80
C ALA A 136 -17.07 -3.23 3.07
N ALA A 137 -17.44 -2.40 2.09
CA ALA A 137 -18.57 -1.49 2.18
C ALA A 137 -19.94 -2.13 1.91
N ASP A 138 -20.00 -3.41 1.54
CA ASP A 138 -21.27 -4.15 1.33
C ASP A 138 -22.13 -4.20 2.62
N GLN A 139 -21.54 -3.90 3.78
CA GLN A 139 -22.23 -3.77 5.07
C GLN A 139 -22.47 -2.31 5.52
N GLY A 140 -22.27 -1.35 4.62
CA GLY A 140 -22.33 0.08 4.90
C GLY A 140 -20.96 0.71 5.19
N PHE A 141 -20.88 2.02 4.98
CA PHE A 141 -19.65 2.81 5.06
C PHE A 141 -19.08 2.96 6.48
N VAL A 142 -19.95 2.96 7.49
CA VAL A 142 -19.56 3.05 8.90
C VAL A 142 -19.79 1.68 9.52
N SER A 143 -18.99 0.70 9.11
CA SER A 143 -19.07 -0.66 9.60
C SER A 143 -17.72 -1.11 10.18
N PHE A 144 -17.78 -2.04 11.13
CA PHE A 144 -16.58 -2.67 11.69
C PHE A 144 -15.73 -3.36 10.60
N SER A 145 -16.38 -3.84 9.54
CA SER A 145 -15.75 -4.39 8.35
C SER A 145 -14.86 -3.37 7.63
N VAL A 146 -15.37 -2.15 7.40
CA VAL A 146 -14.60 -1.07 6.77
C VAL A 146 -13.42 -0.67 7.66
N LEU A 147 -13.59 -0.64 8.98
CA LEU A 147 -12.50 -0.34 9.91
C LEU A 147 -11.38 -1.39 9.85
N ILE A 148 -11.72 -2.68 9.92
CA ILE A 148 -10.73 -3.77 9.80
C ILE A 148 -10.03 -3.72 8.45
N HIS A 149 -10.77 -3.50 7.37
CA HIS A 149 -10.18 -3.41 6.03
C HIS A 149 -9.28 -2.18 5.88
N THR A 150 -9.66 -1.04 6.49
CA THR A 150 -8.81 0.16 6.54
C THR A 150 -7.50 -0.13 7.29
N ALA A 151 -7.58 -0.80 8.45
CA ALA A 151 -6.42 -1.23 9.20
C ALA A 151 -5.55 -2.21 8.38
N HIS A 152 -6.16 -3.15 7.65
CA HIS A 152 -5.46 -4.06 6.74
C HIS A 152 -4.72 -3.30 5.61
N VAL A 153 -5.38 -2.32 4.98
CA VAL A 153 -4.78 -1.50 3.92
C VAL A 153 -3.62 -0.68 4.49
N LEU A 154 -3.79 -0.02 5.64
CA LEU A 154 -2.70 0.73 6.30
C LEU A 154 -1.53 -0.18 6.68
N ALA A 155 -1.79 -1.38 7.19
CA ALA A 155 -0.75 -2.31 7.59
C ALA A 155 0.00 -2.90 6.37
N THR A 156 -0.71 -3.31 5.32
CA THR A 156 -0.09 -3.82 4.09
C THR A 156 0.74 -2.74 3.40
N THR A 157 0.23 -1.51 3.33
CA THR A 157 0.96 -0.35 2.77
C THR A 157 2.13 0.08 3.66
N ALA A 158 2.03 -0.03 4.99
CA ALA A 158 3.16 0.20 5.89
C ALA A 158 4.27 -0.85 5.71
N TRP A 159 3.93 -2.13 5.59
CA TRP A 159 4.90 -3.20 5.35
C TRP A 159 5.59 -3.04 4.00
N ALA A 160 4.83 -3.08 2.90
CA ALA A 160 5.36 -2.94 1.55
C ALA A 160 6.07 -1.60 1.32
N GLY A 161 5.49 -0.53 1.86
CA GLY A 161 6.01 0.82 1.77
C GLY A 161 7.34 1.00 2.46
N SER A 162 7.45 0.57 3.72
CA SER A 162 8.70 0.70 4.48
C SER A 162 9.82 -0.12 3.86
N VAL A 163 9.55 -1.34 3.41
CA VAL A 163 10.52 -2.18 2.68
C VAL A 163 10.96 -1.49 1.38
N GLY A 164 10.00 -1.07 0.53
CA GLY A 164 10.31 -0.43 -0.75
C GLY A 164 11.06 0.89 -0.60
N VAL A 165 10.62 1.78 0.29
CA VAL A 165 11.32 3.05 0.58
C VAL A 165 12.71 2.79 1.15
N CYS A 166 12.87 1.80 2.03
CA CYS A 166 14.19 1.44 2.56
C CYS A 166 15.14 0.96 1.44
N VAL A 167 14.67 0.16 0.47
CA VAL A 167 15.48 -0.22 -0.72
C VAL A 167 15.93 1.01 -1.50
N LEU A 168 15.04 1.98 -1.71
CA LEU A 168 15.36 3.23 -2.42
C LEU A 168 16.37 4.11 -1.68
N LEU A 169 16.30 4.14 -0.35
CA LEU A 169 17.23 4.91 0.48
C LEU A 169 18.62 4.27 0.57
N THR A 170 18.71 2.94 0.49
CA THR A 170 19.91 2.19 0.86
C THR A 170 20.88 1.88 -0.29
N SER A 171 20.73 2.51 -1.46
CA SER A 171 21.61 2.27 -2.62
C SER A 171 23.10 2.55 -2.32
N ASP A 172 23.40 3.56 -1.52
CA ASP A 172 24.75 3.99 -1.13
C ASP A 172 25.07 3.69 0.35
N TRP A 173 24.28 2.86 1.03
CA TRP A 173 24.33 2.74 2.48
C TRP A 173 25.59 2.06 3.05
N CYS A 174 26.40 1.42 2.20
CA CYS A 174 27.71 0.91 2.63
C CYS A 174 28.64 2.04 3.07
N ASN A 175 28.42 3.27 2.58
CA ASN A 175 29.20 4.45 2.94
C ASN A 175 28.63 5.20 4.15
N TRP A 176 27.47 4.79 4.67
CA TRP A 176 26.83 5.48 5.79
C TRP A 176 27.52 5.08 7.11
N PRO A 177 27.48 5.90 8.16
CA PRO A 177 27.92 5.50 9.49
C PRO A 177 27.11 4.28 10.00
N LEU A 178 27.77 3.37 10.74
CA LEU A 178 27.13 2.17 11.29
C LEU A 178 25.84 2.48 12.05
N GLN A 179 25.88 3.47 12.94
CA GLN A 179 24.72 3.91 13.72
C GLN A 179 23.50 4.27 12.86
N GLN A 180 23.73 4.93 11.72
CA GLN A 180 22.66 5.31 10.79
C GLN A 180 22.07 4.09 10.04
N ARG A 181 22.93 3.11 9.68
CA ARG A 181 22.47 1.86 9.05
C ARG A 181 21.62 1.05 10.02
N THR A 182 22.13 0.86 11.23
CA THR A 182 21.51 0.09 12.31
C THR A 182 20.19 0.73 12.75
N SER A 183 20.14 2.06 12.95
CA SER A 183 18.90 2.74 13.35
C SER A 183 17.78 2.57 12.31
N LEU A 184 18.10 2.69 11.02
CA LEU A 184 17.15 2.47 9.94
C LEU A 184 16.71 1.01 9.85
N ALA A 185 17.64 0.06 9.99
CA ALA A 185 17.36 -1.36 9.89
C ALA A 185 16.48 -1.87 11.05
N HIS A 186 16.74 -1.43 12.29
CA HIS A 186 15.89 -1.75 13.44
C HIS A 186 14.50 -1.12 13.31
N ARG A 187 14.41 0.16 12.92
CA ARG A 187 13.11 0.81 12.70
C ARG A 187 12.30 0.10 11.62
N LEU A 188 12.94 -0.30 10.53
CA LEU A 188 12.29 -1.09 9.49
C LEU A 188 11.76 -2.40 10.10
N SER A 189 12.59 -3.14 10.84
CA SER A 189 12.19 -4.41 11.45
C SER A 189 11.01 -4.27 12.42
N GLU A 190 11.00 -3.22 13.25
CA GLU A 190 9.89 -2.90 14.16
C GLU A 190 8.59 -2.64 13.39
N VAL A 191 8.65 -1.74 12.40
CA VAL A 191 7.49 -1.36 11.59
C VAL A 191 6.94 -2.57 10.84
N THR A 192 7.80 -3.37 10.18
CA THR A 192 7.34 -4.52 9.41
C THR A 192 6.78 -5.63 10.29
N THR A 193 7.31 -5.82 11.51
CA THR A 193 6.78 -6.80 12.46
C THR A 193 5.39 -6.41 12.96
N LEU A 194 5.20 -5.14 13.35
CA LEU A 194 3.90 -4.63 13.79
C LEU A 194 2.88 -4.66 12.64
N ALA A 195 3.30 -4.24 11.45
CA ALA A 195 2.47 -4.30 10.25
C ALA A 195 2.06 -5.74 9.92
N LEU A 196 2.99 -6.70 9.95
CA LEU A 196 2.71 -8.11 9.69
C LEU A 196 1.67 -8.68 10.67
N LEU A 197 1.76 -8.35 11.96
CA LEU A 197 0.78 -8.77 12.96
C LEU A 197 -0.63 -8.30 12.59
N VAL A 198 -0.78 -7.02 12.22
CA VAL A 198 -2.06 -6.46 11.78
C VAL A 198 -2.52 -7.08 10.46
N VAL A 199 -1.63 -7.28 9.48
CA VAL A 199 -1.94 -7.91 8.19
C VAL A 199 -2.47 -9.34 8.38
N VAL A 200 -1.82 -10.15 9.22
CA VAL A 200 -2.21 -11.54 9.45
C VAL A 200 -3.55 -11.61 10.20
N SER A 201 -3.70 -10.85 11.28
CA SER A 201 -4.95 -10.84 12.08
C SER A 201 -6.15 -10.36 11.26
N SER A 202 -6.02 -9.22 10.57
CA SER A 202 -7.09 -8.69 9.71
C SER A 202 -7.31 -9.55 8.46
N GLY A 203 -6.25 -10.16 7.91
CA GLY A 203 -6.35 -11.09 6.79
C GLY A 203 -7.12 -12.36 7.16
N LEU A 204 -6.84 -12.94 8.33
CA LEU A 204 -7.54 -14.11 8.84
C LEU A 204 -9.02 -13.82 9.06
N PHE A 205 -9.35 -12.65 9.62
CA PHE A 205 -10.74 -12.19 9.75
C PHE A 205 -11.46 -12.13 8.39
N ASN A 206 -10.81 -11.56 7.37
CA ASN A 206 -11.37 -11.47 6.03
C ASN A 206 -11.59 -12.86 5.38
N VAL A 207 -10.65 -13.79 5.57
CA VAL A 207 -10.77 -15.17 5.06
C VAL A 207 -11.88 -15.93 5.77
N ALA A 208 -11.97 -15.85 7.10
CA ALA A 208 -13.03 -16.50 7.87
C ALA A 208 -14.42 -16.04 7.38
N ARG A 209 -14.57 -14.73 7.17
CA ARG A 209 -15.82 -14.16 6.66
C ARG A 209 -16.17 -14.59 5.24
N LEU A 210 -15.16 -14.76 4.39
CA LEU A 210 -15.35 -15.24 3.02
C LEU A 210 -15.85 -16.70 3.03
N LEU A 211 -15.25 -17.54 3.87
CA LEU A 211 -15.61 -18.95 3.98
C LEU A 211 -17.03 -19.16 4.52
N GLU A 212 -17.50 -18.32 5.44
CA GLU A 212 -18.89 -18.36 5.94
C GLU A 212 -19.95 -18.14 4.83
N ARG A 213 -19.58 -17.44 3.76
CA ARG A 213 -20.51 -17.07 2.67
C ARG A 213 -20.38 -17.94 1.43
N ALA A 214 -19.31 -18.72 1.29
CA ALA A 214 -18.99 -19.45 0.07
C ALA A 214 -19.70 -20.81 0.03
N SER A 215 -20.52 -21.04 -0.99
CA SER A 215 -21.16 -22.35 -1.26
C SER A 215 -20.20 -23.36 -1.91
N ASN A 216 -19.23 -22.88 -2.71
CA ASN A 216 -18.12 -23.68 -3.24
C ASN A 216 -16.80 -22.87 -3.23
N PRO A 217 -16.01 -22.94 -2.13
CA PRO A 217 -14.83 -22.12 -1.96
C PRO A 217 -13.67 -22.46 -2.91
N TRP A 218 -13.71 -23.57 -3.66
CA TRP A 218 -12.60 -24.02 -4.51
C TRP A 218 -12.88 -23.91 -6.01
N GLY A 219 -14.10 -23.59 -6.40
CA GLY A 219 -14.53 -23.56 -7.80
C GLY A 219 -14.24 -22.25 -8.56
N SER A 220 -13.67 -21.24 -7.91
CA SER A 220 -13.57 -19.89 -8.48
C SER A 220 -12.14 -19.41 -8.72
N ALA A 221 -11.97 -18.57 -9.74
CA ALA A 221 -10.70 -17.88 -10.00
C ALA A 221 -10.26 -17.01 -8.81
N TYR A 222 -11.22 -16.48 -8.05
CA TYR A 222 -10.97 -15.70 -6.84
C TYR A 222 -10.12 -16.48 -5.82
N SER A 223 -10.47 -17.73 -5.55
CA SER A 223 -9.79 -18.57 -4.56
C SER A 223 -8.36 -18.92 -4.94
N TRP A 224 -8.09 -19.16 -6.23
CA TRP A 224 -6.73 -19.41 -6.72
C TRP A 224 -5.85 -18.17 -6.63
N ILE A 225 -6.38 -16.99 -6.95
CA ILE A 225 -5.64 -15.72 -6.79
C ILE A 225 -5.37 -15.45 -5.31
N LEU A 226 -6.33 -15.73 -4.44
CA LEU A 226 -6.17 -15.62 -2.98
C LEU A 226 -5.07 -16.56 -2.46
N LEU A 227 -5.06 -17.82 -2.90
CA LEU A 227 -4.03 -18.79 -2.52
C LEU A 227 -2.63 -18.35 -3.00
N ALA A 228 -2.52 -17.85 -4.23
CA ALA A 228 -1.28 -17.29 -4.75
C ALA A 228 -0.80 -16.09 -3.91
N LYS A 229 -1.71 -15.20 -3.49
CA LYS A 229 -1.40 -14.08 -2.59
C LYS A 229 -0.89 -14.56 -1.24
N LEU A 230 -1.52 -15.58 -0.66
CA LEU A 230 -1.09 -16.16 0.63
C LEU A 230 0.30 -16.80 0.52
N GLY A 231 0.58 -17.53 -0.56
CA GLY A 231 1.91 -18.07 -0.83
C GLY A 231 2.98 -16.99 -0.96
N ALA A 232 2.69 -15.91 -1.71
CA ALA A 232 3.60 -14.78 -1.85
C ALA A 232 3.84 -14.04 -0.51
N VAL A 233 2.80 -13.88 0.32
CA VAL A 233 2.92 -13.33 1.68
C VAL A 233 3.80 -14.21 2.56
N ALA A 234 3.63 -15.54 2.51
CA ALA A 234 4.47 -16.48 3.26
C ALA A 234 5.95 -16.39 2.86
N ILE A 235 6.24 -16.27 1.56
CA ILE A 235 7.59 -16.07 1.04
C ILE A 235 8.17 -14.74 1.58
N ALA A 236 7.41 -13.63 1.48
CA ALA A 236 7.84 -12.33 1.98
C ALA A 236 8.12 -12.36 3.49
N THR A 237 7.26 -13.01 4.27
CA THR A 237 7.48 -13.22 5.72
C THR A 237 8.75 -14.02 5.98
N GLY A 238 8.99 -15.11 5.25
CA GLY A 238 10.22 -15.90 5.36
C GLY A 238 11.49 -15.10 5.06
N LEU A 239 11.44 -14.24 4.03
CA LEU A 239 12.52 -13.30 3.71
C LEU A 239 12.76 -12.29 4.84
N GLY A 240 11.70 -11.68 5.38
CA GLY A 240 11.79 -10.75 6.50
C GLY A 240 12.35 -11.38 7.78
N VAL A 241 11.92 -12.60 8.11
CA VAL A 241 12.45 -13.38 9.25
C VAL A 241 13.94 -13.67 9.06
N ARG A 242 14.34 -14.14 7.87
CA ARG A 242 15.76 -14.36 7.54
C ARG A 242 16.56 -13.06 7.65
N ASN A 243 16.01 -11.95 7.17
CA ASN A 243 16.66 -10.65 7.23
C ASN A 243 16.88 -10.19 8.69
N ARG A 244 15.88 -10.38 9.55
CA ARG A 244 15.93 -10.02 10.97
C ARG A 244 16.91 -10.88 11.78
N TRP A 245 16.92 -12.19 11.59
CA TRP A 245 17.74 -13.07 12.44
C TRP A 245 19.17 -13.25 11.95
N TYR A 246 19.40 -13.22 10.64
CA TYR A 246 20.72 -13.49 10.08
C TYR A 246 21.46 -12.19 9.70
N TRP A 247 20.82 -11.33 8.90
CA TRP A 247 21.50 -10.18 8.31
C TRP A 247 21.53 -8.95 9.20
N LEU A 248 20.46 -8.66 9.93
CA LEU A 248 20.43 -7.59 10.93
C LEU A 248 21.45 -7.86 12.05
N ALA A 249 21.54 -9.10 12.53
CA ALA A 249 22.54 -9.51 13.52
C ALA A 249 23.99 -9.35 13.01
N GLN A 250 24.24 -9.58 11.72
CA GLN A 250 25.55 -9.33 11.11
C GLN A 250 25.84 -7.83 10.91
N LEU A 251 24.80 -7.05 10.58
CA LEU A 251 24.91 -5.60 10.46
C LEU A 251 25.28 -4.98 11.81
N ASP A 252 24.66 -5.43 12.90
CA ASP A 252 24.97 -4.96 14.26
C ASP A 252 26.39 -5.29 14.71
N ARG A 253 26.98 -6.35 14.15
CA ARG A 253 28.39 -6.77 14.38
C ARG A 253 29.38 -6.11 13.42
N ASP A 254 28.93 -5.17 12.58
CA ASP A 254 29.70 -4.49 11.53
C ASP A 254 30.51 -5.46 10.62
N GLN A 255 29.93 -6.61 10.30
CA GLN A 255 30.59 -7.57 9.43
C GLN A 255 30.61 -7.07 7.98
N VAL A 256 31.74 -7.29 7.28
CA VAL A 256 32.05 -6.78 5.92
C VAL A 256 30.93 -7.06 4.89
N GLY A 257 30.14 -8.13 5.07
CA GLY A 257 29.04 -8.51 4.19
C GLY A 257 27.63 -8.13 4.67
N GLY A 258 27.46 -7.70 5.93
CA GLY A 258 26.15 -7.53 6.56
C GLY A 258 25.23 -6.55 5.82
N ALA A 259 25.74 -5.38 5.47
CA ALA A 259 24.99 -4.37 4.72
C ALA A 259 24.66 -4.80 3.28
N LYS A 260 25.53 -5.56 2.60
CA LYS A 260 25.21 -6.02 1.24
C LYS A 260 24.14 -7.11 1.27
N GLY A 261 24.29 -8.07 2.17
CA GLY A 261 23.35 -9.18 2.33
C GLY A 261 21.97 -8.73 2.79
N PHE A 262 21.89 -7.84 3.78
CA PHE A 262 20.62 -7.27 4.23
C PHE A 262 19.87 -6.59 3.08
N ARG A 263 20.57 -5.75 2.30
CA ARG A 263 19.95 -5.04 1.17
C ARG A 263 19.50 -5.99 0.07
N LEU A 264 20.24 -7.04 -0.22
CA LEU A 264 19.87 -8.02 -1.23
C LEU A 264 18.58 -8.74 -0.85
N VAL A 265 18.47 -9.22 0.40
CA VAL A 265 17.23 -9.84 0.89
C VAL A 265 16.08 -8.86 0.89
N LEU A 266 16.33 -7.61 1.30
CA LEU A 266 15.34 -6.54 1.28
C LEU A 266 14.82 -6.25 -0.15
N LEU A 267 15.69 -6.32 -1.17
CA LEU A 267 15.29 -6.17 -2.56
C LEU A 267 14.41 -7.32 -3.03
N CYS A 268 14.75 -8.57 -2.69
CA CYS A 268 13.90 -9.72 -2.95
C CYS A 268 12.55 -9.61 -2.23
N GLU A 269 12.53 -9.13 -0.99
CA GLU A 269 11.32 -8.89 -0.22
C GLU A 269 10.46 -7.82 -0.89
N ALA A 270 11.05 -6.70 -1.32
CA ALA A 270 10.35 -5.64 -2.04
C ALA A 270 9.70 -6.15 -3.34
N LEU A 271 10.43 -6.93 -4.15
CA LEU A 271 9.88 -7.53 -5.37
C LEU A 271 8.71 -8.47 -5.06
N THR A 272 8.83 -9.27 -4.01
CA THR A 272 7.75 -10.17 -3.56
C THR A 272 6.53 -9.38 -3.11
N LEU A 273 6.72 -8.30 -2.36
CA LEU A 273 5.63 -7.43 -1.91
C LEU A 273 4.95 -6.68 -3.07
N LEU A 274 5.67 -6.33 -4.14
CA LEU A 274 5.06 -5.81 -5.37
C LEU A 274 4.12 -6.85 -6.01
N VAL A 275 4.51 -8.12 -6.04
CA VAL A 275 3.62 -9.21 -6.49
C VAL A 275 2.40 -9.33 -5.59
N VAL A 276 2.56 -9.26 -4.26
CA VAL A 276 1.45 -9.29 -3.30
C VAL A 276 0.47 -8.13 -3.55
N LEU A 277 0.96 -6.91 -3.79
CA LEU A 277 0.11 -5.75 -4.09
C LEU A 277 -0.62 -5.92 -5.43
N ALA A 278 0.04 -6.43 -6.46
CA ALA A 278 -0.59 -6.70 -7.75
C ALA A 278 -1.73 -7.75 -7.64
N LEU A 279 -1.49 -8.84 -6.90
CA LEU A 279 -2.51 -9.85 -6.61
C LEU A 279 -3.66 -9.28 -5.76
N ALA A 280 -3.36 -8.42 -4.79
CA ALA A 280 -4.38 -7.75 -3.98
C ALA A 280 -5.26 -6.82 -4.81
N ALA A 281 -4.68 -6.05 -5.72
CA ALA A 281 -5.41 -5.18 -6.64
C ALA A 281 -6.31 -6.00 -7.59
N LYS A 282 -5.81 -7.15 -8.07
CA LYS A 282 -6.60 -8.08 -8.89
C LYS A 282 -7.76 -8.70 -8.11
N LEU A 283 -7.53 -9.13 -6.87
CA LEU A 283 -8.61 -9.63 -5.99
C LEU A 283 -9.65 -8.57 -5.70
N GLY A 284 -9.23 -7.33 -5.39
CA GLY A 284 -10.14 -6.23 -5.08
C GLY A 284 -11.01 -5.76 -6.25
N THR A 285 -10.73 -6.25 -7.47
CA THR A 285 -11.49 -5.96 -8.69
C THR A 285 -12.17 -7.21 -9.26
N THR A 286 -12.03 -8.37 -8.61
CA THR A 286 -12.66 -9.64 -9.00
C THR A 286 -13.81 -9.94 -8.05
N MET A 287 -14.98 -10.30 -8.58
CA MET A 287 -16.12 -10.66 -7.74
C MET A 287 -15.85 -11.93 -6.90
N PRO A 288 -16.24 -11.96 -5.62
CA PRO A 288 -16.23 -13.18 -4.82
C PRO A 288 -17.19 -14.22 -5.41
N ALA A 289 -16.91 -15.50 -5.16
CA ALA A 289 -17.74 -16.62 -5.60
C ALA A 289 -18.94 -16.85 -4.69
#